data_AF-A0A1X1VUW6-F1
#
_entry.id   AF-A0A1X1VUW6-F1
#
_cell.length_a   1.000
_cell.length_b   1.000
_cell.length_c   1.000
_cell.angle_alpha   90.00
_cell.angle_beta   90.00
_cell.angle_gamma   90.00
#
_symmetry.space_group_name_H-M   'P 1'
#
loop_
_entity.id
_entity.type
_entity.pdbx_description
1 polymer ?
#
loop_
_entity_poly.entity_id
_entity_poly.type
_entity_poly.pdbx_seq_one_letter_code
_entity_poly.pdbx_strand_id
1 'polypeptide(L)'
;MFQSLHALGDLLQRQRTEIESTLGHRAMGVAACEVLDELAAVIATVTDKVPAAAPITRTGIMQYGDRAIAAMKLAQNVFDKLDEILKQGGADVYQRRQPQIRLIDRIESEGYAVDSSDFTTVSDAKVYAAPDNCDAAARIQLDAEKITRAEQARVYQGSP
;
A
#
# COMPACT_ATOMS: atom_id res chain seq x y z
N MET A 1 -22.38 17.11 20.76
CA MET A 1 -22.35 17.58 19.36
C MET A 1 -21.07 18.36 19.06
N PHE A 2 -20.87 19.57 19.58
CA PHE A 2 -19.65 20.35 19.28
C PHE A 2 -18.37 19.66 19.76
N GLN A 3 -18.36 19.11 20.97
CA GLN A 3 -17.26 18.27 21.45
C GLN A 3 -16.95 17.08 20.51
N SER A 4 -17.98 16.43 19.98
CA SER A 4 -17.82 15.32 19.02
C SER A 4 -17.23 15.78 17.70
N LEU A 5 -17.62 16.98 17.24
CA LEU A 5 -17.10 17.58 16.01
C LEU A 5 -15.62 17.98 16.16
N HIS A 6 -15.21 18.50 17.32
CA HIS A 6 -13.80 18.73 17.66
C HIS A 6 -13.00 17.43 17.67
N ALA A 7 -13.50 16.40 18.36
CA ALA A 7 -12.84 15.09 18.40
C ALA A 7 -12.71 14.45 17.01
N LEU A 8 -13.66 14.71 16.12
CA LEU A 8 -13.60 14.28 14.72
C LEU A 8 -12.49 15.01 13.94
N GLY A 9 -12.32 16.32 14.17
CA GLY A 9 -11.19 17.08 13.63
C GLY A 9 -9.83 16.51 14.08
N ASP A 10 -9.69 16.21 15.37
CA ASP A 10 -8.48 15.59 15.92
C ASP A 10 -8.21 14.20 15.34
N LEU A 11 -9.26 13.42 15.09
CA LEU A 11 -9.14 12.11 14.46
C LEU A 11 -8.63 12.23 13.02
N LEU A 12 -9.16 13.18 12.24
CA LEU A 12 -8.72 13.40 10.86
C LEU A 12 -7.24 13.78 10.78
N GLN A 13 -6.76 14.65 11.67
CA GLN A 13 -5.34 15.02 11.69
C GLN A 13 -4.43 13.86 12.07
N ARG A 14 -4.85 13.00 13.00
CA ARG A 14 -4.11 11.78 13.33
C ARG A 14 -4.04 10.83 12.13
N GLN A 15 -5.17 10.60 11.46
CA GLN A 15 -5.22 9.74 10.27
C GLN A 15 -4.38 10.30 9.12
N ARG A 16 -4.39 11.62 8.90
CA ARG A 16 -3.54 12.27 7.90
C ARG A 16 -2.07 12.00 8.17
N THR A 17 -1.62 12.19 9.41
CA THR A 17 -0.22 11.96 9.82
C THR A 17 0.18 10.50 9.63
N GLU A 18 -0.71 9.56 9.99
CA GLU A 18 -0.48 8.12 9.84
C GLU A 18 -0.36 7.73 8.35
N ILE A 19 -1.25 8.22 7.50
CA ILE A 19 -1.22 7.99 6.05
C ILE A 19 0.03 8.59 5.42
N GLU A 20 0.40 9.82 5.79
CA GLU A 20 1.62 10.47 5.30
C GLU A 20 2.86 9.68 5.69
N SER A 21 2.95 9.17 6.93
CA SER A 21 4.08 8.34 7.34
C SER A 21 4.16 6.98 6.63
N THR A 22 3.01 6.41 6.26
CA THR A 22 2.93 5.04 5.70
C THR A 22 3.04 5.03 4.18
N LEU A 23 2.37 5.97 3.52
CA LEU A 23 2.29 6.05 2.06
C LEU A 23 3.15 7.17 1.48
N GLY A 24 3.52 8.17 2.27
CA GLY A 24 4.35 9.30 1.85
C GLY A 24 3.84 9.94 0.57
N HIS A 25 4.76 10.23 -0.35
CA HIS A 25 4.51 10.89 -1.63
C HIS A 25 3.91 9.96 -2.71
N ARG A 26 3.48 8.74 -2.37
CA ARG A 26 2.77 7.88 -3.32
C ARG A 26 1.45 8.56 -3.69
N ALA A 27 1.03 8.46 -4.95
CA ALA A 27 -0.16 9.14 -5.45
C ALA A 27 -1.42 8.91 -4.58
N MET A 28 -1.61 7.69 -4.08
CA MET A 28 -2.72 7.35 -3.18
C MET A 28 -2.58 7.99 -1.79
N GLY A 29 -1.36 8.13 -1.27
CA GLY A 29 -1.09 8.82 -0.01
C GLY A 29 -1.40 10.32 -0.12
N VAL A 30 -0.92 10.97 -1.18
CA VAL A 30 -1.19 12.39 -1.46
C VAL A 30 -2.70 12.65 -1.56
N ALA A 31 -3.41 11.89 -2.40
CA ALA A 31 -4.84 12.06 -2.59
C ALA A 31 -5.65 11.83 -1.29
N ALA A 32 -5.26 10.83 -0.49
CA ALA A 32 -5.92 10.57 0.79
C ALA A 32 -5.66 11.72 1.79
N CYS A 33 -4.44 12.25 1.86
CA CYS A 33 -4.12 13.42 2.69
C CYS A 33 -4.90 14.66 2.27
N GLU A 34 -5.02 14.94 0.96
CA GLU A 34 -5.81 16.07 0.44
C GLU A 34 -7.29 15.99 0.86
N VAL A 35 -7.91 14.80 0.73
CA VAL A 35 -9.30 14.58 1.16
C VAL A 35 -9.47 14.80 2.67
N LEU A 36 -8.51 14.34 3.48
CA LEU A 36 -8.55 14.55 4.93
C LEU A 36 -8.35 16.02 5.31
N ASP A 37 -7.49 16.74 4.61
CA ASP A 37 -7.24 18.17 4.80
C ASP A 37 -8.48 19.00 4.45
N GLU A 38 -9.14 18.70 3.33
CA GLU A 38 -10.41 19.35 2.95
C GLU A 38 -11.50 19.10 3.99
N LEU A 39 -11.63 17.87 4.48
CA LEU A 39 -12.63 17.53 5.48
C LEU A 39 -12.34 18.21 6.83
N ALA A 40 -11.07 18.29 7.23
CA ALA A 40 -10.64 19.03 8.40
C ALA A 40 -10.97 20.52 8.28
N ALA A 41 -10.78 21.12 7.10
CA ALA A 41 -11.15 22.51 6.83
C ALA A 41 -12.67 22.74 6.94
N VAL A 42 -13.50 21.79 6.47
CA VAL A 42 -14.96 21.86 6.64
C VAL A 42 -15.33 21.85 8.12
N ILE A 43 -14.72 20.97 8.92
CA ILE A 43 -14.94 20.90 10.36
C ILE A 43 -14.52 22.20 11.06
N ALA A 44 -13.34 22.72 10.70
CA ALA A 44 -12.76 23.96 11.22
C ALA A 44 -13.75 25.14 11.14
N THR A 45 -14.55 25.19 10.08
CA THR A 45 -15.53 26.28 9.89
C THR A 45 -16.58 26.42 11.00
N VAL A 46 -16.79 25.37 11.79
CA VAL A 46 -17.64 25.38 12.99
C VAL A 46 -16.77 25.40 14.26
N THR A 47 -15.74 24.56 14.33
CA THR A 47 -14.93 24.37 15.55
C THR A 47 -14.10 25.61 15.92
N ASP A 48 -13.72 26.43 14.93
CA ASP A 48 -13.02 27.71 15.15
C ASP A 48 -13.92 28.77 15.81
N LYS A 49 -15.25 28.61 15.68
CA LYS A 49 -16.25 29.58 16.15
C LYS A 49 -16.98 29.11 17.41
N VAL A 50 -16.98 27.82 17.67
CA VAL A 50 -17.68 27.21 18.80
C VAL A 50 -16.70 26.34 19.59
N PRO A 51 -16.30 26.77 20.80
CA PRO A 51 -15.43 25.98 21.67
C PRO A 51 -16.02 24.59 21.97
N ALA A 52 -15.17 23.59 22.13
CA ALA A 52 -15.60 22.21 22.39
C ALA A 52 -16.48 22.09 23.65
N ALA A 53 -16.15 22.84 24.69
CA ALA A 53 -16.86 22.88 25.97
C ALA A 53 -18.00 23.91 26.01
N ALA A 54 -18.36 24.54 24.87
CA ALA A 54 -19.42 25.53 24.84
C ALA A 54 -20.75 24.89 25.28
N PRO A 55 -21.50 25.52 26.21
CA PRO A 55 -22.80 25.01 26.60
C PRO A 55 -23.74 25.01 25.40
N ILE A 56 -24.51 23.94 25.26
CA ILE A 56 -25.48 23.82 24.18
C ILE A 56 -26.63 24.80 24.47
N THR A 57 -26.72 25.85 23.66
CA THR A 57 -27.79 26.85 23.72
C THR A 57 -28.64 26.82 22.46
N ARG A 58 -29.91 27.23 22.56
CA ARG A 58 -30.82 27.33 21.41
C ARG A 58 -30.24 28.21 20.30
N THR A 59 -29.65 29.35 20.67
CA THR A 59 -29.00 30.27 19.74
C THR A 59 -27.81 29.61 19.04
N GLY A 60 -26.96 28.89 19.78
CA GLY A 60 -25.83 28.16 19.20
C GLY A 60 -26.26 27.05 18.23
N ILE A 61 -27.37 26.36 18.52
CA ILE A 61 -27.94 25.36 17.60
C ILE A 61 -28.48 26.04 16.34
N MET A 62 -29.25 27.12 16.46
CA MET A 62 -29.80 27.81 15.29
C MET A 62 -28.71 28.41 14.40
N GLN A 63 -27.58 28.80 14.99
CA GLN A 63 -26.50 29.44 14.25
C GLN A 63 -25.51 28.43 13.62
N TYR A 64 -25.25 27.29 14.27
CA TYR A 64 -24.19 26.36 13.87
C TYR A 64 -24.61 24.89 13.77
N GLY A 65 -25.81 24.53 14.23
CA GLY A 65 -26.28 23.15 14.32
C GLY A 65 -26.35 22.45 12.97
N ASP A 66 -27.00 23.06 11.98
CA ASP A 66 -27.11 22.47 10.63
C ASP A 66 -25.75 22.27 9.97
N ARG A 67 -24.85 23.25 10.15
CA ARG A 67 -23.48 23.17 9.62
C ARG A 67 -22.67 22.07 10.32
N ALA A 68 -22.82 21.92 11.63
CA ALA A 68 -22.18 20.84 12.39
C ALA A 68 -22.69 19.46 11.94
N ILE A 69 -24.00 19.31 11.74
CA ILE A 69 -24.61 18.06 11.25
C ILE A 69 -24.14 17.76 9.82
N ALA A 70 -24.10 18.76 8.94
CA ALA A 70 -23.62 18.59 7.58
C ALA A 70 -22.15 18.15 7.54
N ALA A 71 -21.29 18.77 8.36
CA ALA A 71 -19.87 18.40 8.46
C ALA A 71 -19.69 16.95 8.96
N MET A 72 -20.44 16.54 10.00
CA MET A 72 -20.39 15.16 10.50
C MET A 72 -20.86 14.15 9.45
N LYS A 73 -21.94 14.44 8.71
CA LYS A 73 -22.45 13.58 7.64
C LYS A 73 -21.45 13.46 6.48
N LEU A 74 -20.83 14.57 6.09
CA LEU A 74 -19.80 14.56 5.06
C LEU A 74 -18.61 13.69 5.50
N ALA A 75 -18.16 13.86 6.74
CA ALA A 75 -17.05 13.07 7.27
C ALA A 75 -17.34 11.58 7.26
N GLN A 76 -18.53 11.19 7.72
CA GLN A 76 -18.97 9.79 7.67
C GLN A 76 -18.94 9.25 6.23
N ASN A 77 -19.53 9.97 5.27
CA ASN A 77 -19.56 9.55 3.87
C ASN A 77 -18.15 9.40 3.27
N VAL A 78 -17.21 10.27 3.66
CA VAL A 78 -15.82 10.19 3.21
C VAL A 78 -15.14 8.95 3.79
N PHE A 79 -15.30 8.69 5.09
CA PHE A 79 -14.73 7.48 5.71
C PHE A 79 -15.31 6.19 5.12
N ASP A 80 -16.61 6.13 4.87
CA ASP A 80 -17.25 4.97 4.25
C ASP A 80 -16.69 4.70 2.84
N LYS A 81 -16.46 5.76 2.05
CA LYS A 81 -15.85 5.65 0.73
C LYS A 81 -14.38 5.25 0.79
N LEU A 82 -13.61 5.77 1.75
CA LEU A 82 -12.22 5.37 1.95
C LEU A 82 -12.11 3.89 2.31
N ASP A 83 -13.00 3.39 3.17
CA ASP A 83 -13.09 1.97 3.51
C ASP A 83 -13.45 1.09 2.30
N GLU A 84 -14.40 1.55 1.46
CA GLU A 84 -14.72 0.87 0.21
C GLU A 84 -13.52 0.79 -0.74
N ILE A 85 -12.81 1.91 -0.94
CA ILE A 85 -11.61 1.97 -1.78
C ILE A 85 -10.52 1.05 -1.23
N LEU A 86 -10.32 0.99 0.09
CA LEU A 86 -9.32 0.11 0.70
C LEU A 86 -9.67 -1.36 0.46
N LYS A 87 -10.93 -1.74 0.63
CA LYS A 87 -11.42 -3.11 0.40
C LYS A 87 -11.28 -3.53 -1.07
N GLN A 88 -11.70 -2.67 -2.00
CA GLN A 88 -11.60 -2.94 -3.44
C GLN A 88 -10.15 -2.90 -3.93
N GLY A 89 -9.38 -1.89 -3.51
CA GLY A 89 -7.99 -1.71 -3.90
C GLY A 89 -7.09 -2.87 -3.46
N GLY A 90 -7.30 -3.41 -2.26
CA GLY A 90 -6.56 -4.59 -1.80
C GLY A 90 -6.80 -5.82 -2.69
N ALA A 91 -8.06 -6.09 -3.02
CA ALA A 91 -8.42 -7.20 -3.90
C ALA A 91 -7.88 -7.00 -5.33
N ASP A 92 -8.00 -5.80 -5.87
CA ASP A 92 -7.51 -5.46 -7.21
C ASP A 92 -5.99 -5.54 -7.32
N VAL A 93 -5.26 -5.01 -6.33
CA VAL A 93 -3.80 -5.12 -6.27
C VAL A 93 -3.39 -6.59 -6.16
N TYR A 94 -4.06 -7.37 -5.32
CA TYR A 94 -3.81 -8.81 -5.19
C TYR A 94 -4.00 -9.54 -6.52
N GLN A 95 -5.12 -9.30 -7.21
CA GLN A 95 -5.42 -9.90 -8.51
C GLN A 95 -4.42 -9.49 -9.60
N ARG A 96 -4.06 -8.20 -9.65
CA ARG A 96 -3.08 -7.67 -10.62
C ARG A 96 -1.67 -8.25 -10.41
N ARG A 97 -1.32 -8.64 -9.18
CA ARG A 97 -0.03 -9.28 -8.86
C ARG A 97 -0.01 -10.79 -9.14
N GLN A 98 -1.16 -11.45 -9.30
CA GLN A 98 -1.21 -12.91 -9.54
C GLN A 98 -0.37 -13.41 -10.74
N PRO A 99 -0.31 -12.70 -11.89
CA PRO A 99 0.54 -13.12 -12.99
C PRO A 99 2.03 -13.12 -12.62
N GLN A 100 2.49 -12.10 -11.89
CA GLN A 100 3.89 -11.97 -11.46
C GLN A 100 4.26 -13.04 -10.43
N ILE A 101 3.38 -13.27 -9.44
CA ILE A 101 3.56 -14.33 -8.44
C ILE A 101 3.67 -15.70 -9.12
N ARG A 102 2.76 -16.01 -10.04
CA ARG A 102 2.79 -17.28 -10.80
C ARG A 102 4.04 -17.44 -11.66
N LEU A 103 4.58 -16.35 -12.19
CA LEU A 103 5.85 -16.37 -12.92
C LEU A 103 7.02 -16.70 -11.98
N ILE A 104 7.08 -16.05 -10.82
CA ILE A 104 8.09 -16.32 -9.79
C ILE A 104 8.01 -17.77 -9.32
N ASP A 105 6.82 -18.24 -8.94
CA ASP A 105 6.59 -19.63 -8.51
C ASP A 105 7.06 -20.63 -9.57
N ARG A 106 6.81 -20.33 -10.85
CA ARG A 106 7.29 -21.16 -11.96
C ARG A 106 8.81 -21.17 -12.03
N ILE A 107 9.45 -20.01 -12.03
CA ILE A 107 10.92 -19.87 -12.09
C ILE A 107 11.57 -20.64 -10.93
N GLU A 108 11.03 -20.50 -9.73
CA GLU A 108 11.52 -21.20 -8.53
C GLU A 108 11.32 -22.71 -8.62
N SER A 109 10.19 -23.16 -9.17
CA SER A 109 9.94 -24.60 -9.41
C SER A 109 10.92 -25.23 -10.40
N GLU A 110 11.54 -24.44 -11.28
CA GLU A 110 12.56 -24.88 -12.24
C GLU A 110 13.99 -24.89 -11.63
N GLY A 111 14.11 -24.62 -10.33
CA GLY A 111 15.37 -24.67 -9.57
C GLY A 111 16.20 -23.39 -9.67
N TYR A 112 15.56 -22.26 -9.95
CA TYR A 112 16.17 -20.94 -9.84
C TYR A 112 15.73 -20.25 -8.54
N ALA A 113 16.43 -19.20 -8.15
CA ALA A 113 16.04 -18.32 -7.05
C ALA A 113 15.80 -16.92 -7.58
N VAL A 114 14.68 -16.31 -7.20
CA VAL A 114 14.36 -14.91 -7.48
C VAL A 114 14.70 -14.08 -6.24
N ASP A 115 15.38 -12.95 -6.43
CA ASP A 115 15.75 -12.07 -5.34
C ASP A 115 14.50 -11.41 -4.73
N SER A 116 14.33 -11.58 -3.42
CA SER A 116 13.15 -11.08 -2.69
C SER A 116 13.12 -9.56 -2.48
N SER A 117 14.20 -8.85 -2.80
CA SER A 117 14.30 -7.40 -2.65
C SER A 117 13.93 -6.63 -3.93
N ASP A 118 14.23 -7.18 -5.11
CA ASP A 118 13.91 -6.55 -6.40
C ASP A 118 12.88 -7.32 -7.24
N PHE A 119 12.65 -8.61 -6.95
CA PHE A 119 11.77 -9.52 -7.67
C PHE A 119 12.10 -9.69 -9.17
N THR A 120 13.28 -9.28 -9.60
CA THR A 120 13.70 -9.29 -11.00
C THR A 120 15.04 -10.00 -11.20
N THR A 121 15.91 -10.02 -10.19
CA THR A 121 17.18 -10.73 -10.25
C THR A 121 16.94 -12.24 -10.07
N VAL A 122 17.33 -13.02 -11.08
CA VAL A 122 17.19 -14.50 -11.07
C VAL A 122 18.56 -15.16 -11.06
N SER A 123 18.77 -16.16 -10.22
CA SER A 123 20.02 -16.93 -10.13
C SER A 123 19.76 -18.43 -10.13
N ASP A 124 20.74 -19.23 -10.56
CA ASP A 124 20.63 -20.68 -10.47
C ASP A 124 20.78 -21.13 -9.01
N ALA A 125 19.77 -21.84 -8.49
CA ALA A 125 19.77 -22.35 -7.12
C ALA A 125 20.30 -23.78 -7.02
N LYS A 126 20.65 -24.41 -8.15
CA LYS A 126 21.15 -25.79 -8.18
C LYS A 126 22.51 -25.90 -7.47
N VAL A 127 22.61 -26.84 -6.53
CA VAL A 127 23.88 -27.20 -5.90
C VAL A 127 24.58 -28.25 -6.76
N TYR A 128 25.74 -27.91 -7.29
CA TYR A 128 26.56 -28.80 -8.12
C TYR A 128 27.55 -29.60 -7.27
N ALA A 129 27.81 -30.85 -7.70
CA ALA A 129 28.89 -31.66 -7.11
C ALA A 129 30.26 -30.99 -7.35
N ALA A 130 31.20 -31.21 -6.42
CA ALA A 130 32.55 -30.67 -6.51
C ALA A 130 33.28 -31.27 -7.74
N PRO A 131 33.95 -30.44 -8.57
CA PRO A 131 34.53 -30.86 -9.84
C PRO A 131 35.70 -31.86 -9.70
N ASP A 132 36.27 -32.00 -8.50
CA ASP A 132 37.41 -32.89 -8.22
C ASP A 132 37.02 -34.37 -8.13
N ASN A 133 35.72 -34.68 -8.03
CA ASN A 133 35.19 -36.05 -7.97
C ASN A 133 34.64 -36.54 -9.33
N CYS A 134 34.86 -35.80 -10.42
CA CYS A 134 34.31 -36.11 -11.74
C CYS A 134 35.41 -36.45 -12.75
N ASP A 135 35.15 -37.42 -13.63
CA ASP A 135 35.99 -37.64 -14.80
C ASP A 135 35.91 -36.44 -15.78
N ALA A 136 36.80 -36.42 -16.78
CA ALA A 136 36.89 -35.31 -17.71
C ALA A 136 35.58 -35.07 -18.49
N ALA A 137 34.84 -36.13 -18.82
CA ALA A 137 33.58 -36.01 -19.55
C ALA A 137 32.48 -35.42 -18.67
N ALA A 138 32.37 -35.86 -17.42
CA ALA A 138 31.44 -35.31 -16.45
C ALA A 138 31.73 -33.83 -16.12
N ARG A 139 33.01 -33.42 -16.07
CA ARG A 139 33.38 -32.01 -15.87
C ARG A 139 32.91 -31.13 -17.02
N ILE A 140 33.16 -31.54 -18.27
CA ILE A 140 32.69 -30.81 -19.46
C ILE A 140 31.16 -30.68 -19.47
N GLN A 141 30.45 -31.76 -19.12
CA GLN A 141 28.99 -31.75 -19.06
C GLN A 141 28.46 -30.82 -17.97
N LEU A 142 29.09 -30.81 -16.80
CA LEU A 142 28.72 -29.92 -15.68
C LEU A 142 28.93 -28.45 -16.04
N ASP A 143 30.03 -28.12 -16.71
CA ASP A 143 30.31 -26.76 -17.17
C ASP A 143 29.31 -26.31 -18.24
N ALA A 144 28.96 -27.18 -19.19
CA ALA A 144 27.93 -26.90 -20.18
C ALA A 144 26.54 -26.66 -19.53
N GLU A 145 26.18 -27.45 -18.52
CA GLU A 145 24.94 -27.26 -17.77
C GLU A 145 24.93 -25.90 -17.05
N LYS A 146 26.01 -25.55 -16.34
CA LYS A 146 26.13 -24.26 -15.64
C LYS A 146 25.96 -23.08 -16.59
N ILE A 147 26.60 -23.11 -17.76
CA ILE A 147 26.47 -22.07 -18.78
C ILE A 147 25.01 -21.97 -19.25
N THR A 148 24.38 -23.11 -19.52
CA THR A 148 22.99 -23.15 -20.01
C THR A 148 22.02 -22.58 -18.98
N ARG A 149 22.17 -22.94 -17.71
CA ARG A 149 21.32 -22.42 -16.62
C ARG A 149 21.60 -20.94 -16.33
N ALA A 150 22.85 -20.50 -16.41
CA ALA A 150 23.18 -19.09 -16.29
C ALA A 150 22.53 -18.25 -17.41
N GLU A 151 22.51 -18.75 -18.65
CA GLU A 151 21.83 -18.06 -19.76
C GLU A 151 20.31 -18.05 -19.57
N GLN A 152 19.72 -19.16 -19.13
CA GLN A 152 18.29 -19.21 -18.83
C GLN A 152 17.89 -18.24 -17.71
N ALA A 153 18.72 -18.08 -16.67
CA ALA A 153 18.48 -17.09 -15.62
C ALA A 153 18.45 -15.66 -16.19
N ARG A 154 19.31 -15.34 -17.16
CA ARG A 154 19.30 -14.03 -17.86
C ARG A 154 18.06 -13.85 -18.72
N VAL A 155 17.57 -14.92 -19.35
CA VAL A 155 16.29 -14.90 -20.08
C VAL A 155 15.14 -14.54 -19.13
N TYR A 156 15.11 -15.11 -17.92
CA TYR A 156 14.10 -14.77 -16.92
C TYR A 156 14.21 -13.31 -16.42
N GLN A 157 15.42 -12.78 -16.28
CA GLN A 157 15.63 -11.37 -15.92
C GLN A 157 15.20 -10.39 -17.02
N GLY A 158 15.29 -10.80 -18.29
CA GLY A 158 14.95 -9.97 -19.46
C GLY A 158 13.52 -10.14 -19.99
N SER A 159 12.73 -11.03 -19.40
CA SER A 159 11.34 -11.23 -19.80
C SER A 159 10.44 -10.18 -19.12
N PRO A 160 9.73 -9.33 -19.89
CA PRO A 160 8.84 -8.31 -19.35
C PRO A 160 7.60 -8.87 -18.65
#